data_AF-A0A353FDV8-F1
#
_entry.id   AF-A0A353FDV8-F1
#
_cell.length_a   1.000
_cell.length_b   1.000
_cell.length_c   1.000
_cell.angle_alpha   90.00
_cell.angle_beta   90.00
_cell.angle_gamma   90.00
#
_symmetry.space_group_name_H-M   'P 1'
#
loop_
_entity.id
_entity.type
_entity.pdbx_description
1 polymer ?
#
loop_
_entity_poly.entity_id
_entity_poly.type
_entity_poly.pdbx_seq_one_letter_code
_entity_poly.pdbx_strand_id
1 'polypeptide(L)'
;MSDHSKLPSEHHESPEGTWWIWKVFIILLVVTTVEVALGIIKPEPLMVQVLGTSVLNIIFIVLTLFKAFYIVAEFMHLKYERSNFIWTITLPMLILIPYLTFIVLTEGGYMNVFE
;
A
#
# COMPACT_ATOMS: atom_id res chain seq x y z
N MET A 1 -59.23 10.58 18.56
CA MET A 1 -58.67 9.37 17.93
C MET A 1 -58.00 9.81 16.63
N SER A 2 -56.72 10.20 16.70
CA SER A 2 -55.96 10.69 15.54
C SER A 2 -55.37 9.51 14.80
N ASP A 3 -55.86 9.32 13.58
CA ASP A 3 -55.47 8.26 12.66
C ASP A 3 -54.00 8.44 12.26
N HIS A 4 -53.12 7.60 12.83
CA HIS A 4 -51.70 7.55 12.48
C HIS A 4 -51.57 6.81 11.16
N SER A 5 -51.39 7.56 10.07
CA SER A 5 -51.02 7.05 8.77
C SER A 5 -49.71 6.26 8.86
N LYS A 6 -49.80 4.95 8.66
CA LYS A 6 -48.66 4.06 8.50
C LYS A 6 -47.96 4.38 7.18
N LEU A 7 -46.92 5.22 7.25
CA LEU A 7 -45.97 5.38 6.16
C LEU A 7 -45.12 4.10 6.08
N PRO A 8 -44.91 3.53 4.87
CA PRO A 8 -44.00 2.42 4.72
C PRO A 8 -42.59 2.93 5.03
N SER A 9 -41.96 2.37 6.05
CA SER A 9 -40.55 2.62 6.30
C SER A 9 -39.78 1.91 5.18
N GLU A 10 -39.32 2.67 4.19
CA GLU A 10 -38.26 2.22 3.30
C GLU A 10 -37.04 1.89 4.17
N HIS A 11 -36.85 0.60 4.45
CA HIS A 11 -35.58 0.09 4.92
C HIS A 11 -34.60 0.30 3.77
N HIS A 12 -33.88 1.41 3.82
CA HIS A 12 -32.66 1.59 3.05
C HIS A 12 -31.64 0.59 3.61
N GLU A 13 -31.66 -0.62 3.06
CA GLU A 13 -30.64 -1.64 3.32
C GLU A 13 -29.34 -1.16 2.66
N SER A 14 -28.55 -0.38 3.39
CA SER A 14 -27.17 -0.13 3.00
C SER A 14 -26.46 -1.49 2.94
N PRO A 15 -25.86 -1.89 1.81
CA PRO A 15 -24.99 -3.05 1.79
C PRO A 15 -23.69 -2.67 2.52
N GLU A 16 -23.74 -2.64 3.86
CA GLU A 16 -22.60 -2.40 4.76
C GLU A 16 -21.72 -3.65 4.82
N GLY A 17 -21.14 -4.04 3.68
CA GLY A 17 -20.33 -5.25 3.62
C GLY A 17 -18.86 -4.93 3.67
N THR A 18 -18.20 -4.90 4.85
CA THR A 18 -16.72 -4.81 5.02
C THR A 18 -15.93 -5.91 4.28
N TRP A 19 -16.62 -6.80 3.55
CA TRP A 19 -16.06 -7.89 2.78
C TRP A 19 -14.99 -7.46 1.76
N TRP A 20 -15.15 -6.33 1.07
CA TRP A 20 -14.11 -5.88 0.12
C TRP A 20 -12.81 -5.51 0.84
N ILE A 21 -12.91 -4.89 2.02
CA ILE A 21 -11.77 -4.51 2.87
C ILE A 21 -11.02 -5.76 3.30
N TRP A 22 -11.74 -6.79 3.75
CA TRP A 22 -11.14 -8.08 4.12
C TRP A 22 -10.43 -8.75 2.93
N LYS A 23 -11.02 -8.68 1.74
CA LYS A 23 -10.39 -9.21 0.51
C LYS A 23 -9.06 -8.51 0.21
N VAL A 24 -9.05 -7.17 0.22
CA VAL A 24 -7.83 -6.38 -0.04
C VAL A 24 -6.79 -6.59 1.07
N PHE A 25 -7.23 -6.66 2.33
CA PHE A 25 -6.38 -6.95 3.48
C PHE A 25 -5.66 -8.29 3.33
N ILE A 26 -6.36 -9.37 2.98
CA ILE A 26 -5.75 -10.68 2.77
C ILE A 26 -4.71 -10.63 1.64
N ILE A 27 -5.00 -9.94 0.54
CA ILE A 27 -4.04 -9.77 -0.57
C ILE A 27 -2.77 -9.06 -0.07
N LEU A 28 -2.93 -7.93 0.63
CA LEU A 28 -1.80 -7.16 1.14
C LEU A 28 -1.01 -7.90 2.22
N LEU A 29 -1.69 -8.70 3.05
CA LEU A 29 -1.08 -9.55 4.06
C LEU A 29 -0.24 -10.66 3.42
N VAL A 30 -0.76 -11.33 2.40
CA VAL A 30 -0.03 -12.36 1.65
C VAL A 30 1.19 -11.75 0.96
N VAL A 31 1.01 -10.62 0.25
CA VAL A 31 2.12 -9.90 -0.40
C VAL A 31 3.19 -9.53 0.62
N THR A 32 2.80 -8.96 1.77
CA THR A 32 3.75 -8.56 2.83
C THR A 32 4.44 -9.76 3.46
N THR A 33 3.75 -10.88 3.63
CA THR A 33 4.34 -12.11 4.16
C THR A 33 5.38 -12.67 3.19
N VAL A 34 5.09 -12.66 1.90
CA VAL A 34 6.04 -13.05 0.85
C VAL A 34 7.25 -12.12 0.82
N GLU A 35 7.05 -10.79 0.91
CA GLU A 35 8.14 -9.82 1.04
C GLU A 35 9.04 -10.20 2.23
N VAL A 36 8.50 -10.30 3.44
CA VAL A 36 9.29 -10.61 4.64
C VAL A 36 10.01 -11.97 4.52
N ALA A 37 9.33 -12.99 4.00
CA ALA A 37 9.94 -14.31 3.78
C ALA A 37 11.12 -14.24 2.79
N LEU A 38 10.98 -13.53 1.67
CA LEU A 38 12.07 -13.32 0.72
C LEU A 38 13.23 -12.54 1.34
N GLY A 39 12.94 -11.60 2.24
CA GLY A 39 13.93 -10.78 2.93
C GLY A 39 14.73 -11.53 3.99
N ILE A 40 14.14 -12.57 4.57
CA ILE A 40 14.82 -13.46 5.52
C ILE A 40 15.58 -14.55 4.77
N ILE A 41 14.94 -15.22 3.81
CA ILE A 41 15.51 -16.39 3.11
C ILE A 41 16.62 -15.97 2.16
N LYS A 42 16.51 -14.78 1.53
CA LYS A 42 17.55 -14.21 0.66
C LYS A 42 18.09 -15.22 -0.37
N PRO A 43 17.22 -15.80 -1.22
CA PRO A 43 17.61 -16.87 -2.14
C PRO A 43 18.73 -16.42 -3.09
N GLU A 44 19.77 -17.24 -3.24
CA GLU A 44 20.93 -16.99 -4.12
C GLU A 44 20.59 -16.53 -5.55
N PRO A 45 19.60 -17.11 -6.27
CA PRO A 45 19.28 -16.61 -7.62
C PRO A 45 18.74 -15.18 -7.66
N LEU A 46 18.22 -14.65 -6.54
CA LEU A 46 17.78 -13.25 -6.45
C LEU A 46 18.90 -12.30 -5.98
N MET A 47 20.06 -12.83 -5.57
CA MET A 47 21.22 -12.02 -5.18
C MET A 47 22.05 -11.54 -6.37
N VAL A 48 21.68 -11.90 -7.60
CA VAL A 48 22.32 -11.40 -8.82
C VAL A 48 22.21 -9.88 -8.87
N GLN A 49 23.32 -9.21 -9.18
CA GLN A 49 23.35 -7.76 -9.35
C GLN A 49 22.75 -7.38 -10.71
N VAL A 50 21.74 -6.51 -10.68
CA VAL A 50 21.07 -5.92 -11.84
C VAL A 50 20.90 -4.43 -11.54
N LEU A 51 21.30 -3.56 -12.48
CA LEU A 51 21.18 -2.10 -12.34
C LEU A 51 21.84 -1.51 -11.08
N GLY A 52 23.00 -2.05 -10.67
CA GLY A 52 23.77 -1.53 -9.53
C GLY A 52 23.22 -1.91 -8.14
N THR A 53 22.20 -2.77 -8.07
CA THR A 53 21.69 -3.35 -6.80
C THR A 53 21.30 -4.82 -7.01
N SER A 54 20.92 -5.54 -5.96
CA SER A 54 20.44 -6.92 -6.09
C SER A 54 19.02 -6.95 -6.69
N VAL A 55 18.72 -7.96 -7.51
CA VAL A 55 17.36 -8.23 -8.02
C VAL A 55 16.34 -8.32 -6.87
N LEU A 56 16.75 -8.87 -5.72
CA LEU A 56 15.96 -8.89 -4.50
C LEU A 56 15.55 -7.47 -4.09
N ASN A 57 16.47 -6.52 -4.02
CA ASN A 57 16.18 -5.14 -3.62
C ASN A 57 15.19 -4.46 -4.58
N ILE A 58 15.32 -4.70 -5.89
CA ILE A 58 14.40 -4.17 -6.91
C ILE A 58 12.99 -4.71 -6.68
N ILE A 59 12.87 -6.02 -6.46
CA ILE A 59 11.57 -6.67 -6.18
C ILE A 59 10.95 -6.08 -4.91
N PHE A 60 11.74 -5.87 -3.86
CA PHE A 60 11.27 -5.27 -2.62
C PHE A 60 10.74 -3.84 -2.80
N ILE A 61 11.47 -3.00 -3.53
CA ILE A 61 11.04 -1.63 -3.80
C ILE A 61 9.73 -1.62 -4.59
N VAL A 62 9.62 -2.44 -5.63
CA VAL A 62 8.41 -2.52 -6.46
C VAL A 62 7.21 -3.05 -5.66
N LEU A 63 7.38 -4.13 -4.88
CA LEU A 63 6.31 -4.67 -4.04
C LEU A 63 5.88 -3.68 -2.96
N THR A 64 6.82 -2.92 -2.38
CA THR A 64 6.51 -1.89 -1.38
C THR A 64 5.73 -0.73 -1.99
N LEU A 65 6.09 -0.27 -3.18
CA LEU A 65 5.32 0.78 -3.90
C LEU A 65 3.91 0.29 -4.27
N PHE A 66 3.81 -0.94 -4.75
CA PHE A 66 2.51 -1.56 -5.07
C PHE A 66 1.62 -1.64 -3.83
N LYS A 67 2.18 -2.08 -2.69
CA LYS A 67 1.48 -2.14 -1.42
C LYS A 67 1.00 -0.75 -0.97
N ALA A 68 1.87 0.26 -1.03
CA ALA A 68 1.53 1.63 -0.66
C ALA A 68 0.36 2.17 -1.50
N PHE A 69 0.37 1.90 -2.81
CA PHE A 69 -0.74 2.27 -3.70
C PHE A 69 -2.06 1.62 -3.28
N TYR A 70 -2.06 0.30 -3.03
CA TYR A 70 -3.27 -0.42 -2.59
C TYR A 70 -3.79 0.07 -1.24
N ILE A 71 -2.91 0.42 -0.30
CA ILE A 71 -3.31 0.98 1.00
C ILE A 71 -4.03 2.31 0.81
N VAL A 72 -3.48 3.23 0.01
CA VAL A 72 -4.07 4.55 -0.19
C VAL A 72 -5.36 4.47 -1.01
N ALA A 73 -5.41 3.60 -2.02
CA ALA A 73 -6.59 3.43 -2.85
C ALA A 73 -7.78 2.84 -2.07
N GLU A 74 -7.54 1.78 -1.27
CA GLU A 74 -8.62 0.97 -0.69
C GLU A 74 -8.85 1.21 0.80
N PHE A 75 -7.79 1.37 1.61
CA PHE A 75 -7.98 1.56 3.06
C PHE A 75 -8.27 2.99 3.45
N MET A 76 -7.72 3.95 2.71
CA MET A 76 -7.85 5.36 3.07
C MET A 76 -9.13 6.00 2.53
N HIS A 77 -9.96 5.27 1.75
CA HIS A 77 -11.29 5.71 1.28
C HIS A 77 -11.36 7.17 0.82
N LEU A 78 -10.31 7.62 0.14
CA LEU A 78 -10.11 9.05 -0.18
C LEU A 78 -11.14 9.59 -1.18
N LYS A 79 -11.91 8.72 -1.84
CA LYS A 79 -12.86 9.07 -2.90
C LYS A 79 -13.94 10.06 -2.47
N TYR A 80 -14.32 10.07 -1.20
CA TYR A 80 -15.39 10.95 -0.67
C TYR A 80 -14.86 11.95 0.38
N GLU A 81 -13.54 12.06 0.50
CA GLU A 81 -12.89 12.92 1.49
C GLU A 81 -12.64 14.34 0.98
N ARG A 82 -12.33 15.26 1.90
CA ARG A 82 -11.98 16.64 1.52
C ARG A 82 -10.72 16.66 0.67
N SER A 83 -10.75 17.42 -0.43
CA SER A 83 -9.64 17.52 -1.39
C SER A 83 -8.27 17.75 -0.72
N ASN A 84 -8.20 18.63 0.29
CA ASN A 84 -6.96 18.84 1.05
C ASN A 84 -6.44 17.56 1.73
N PHE A 85 -7.31 16.74 2.32
CA PHE A 85 -6.91 15.47 2.94
C PHE A 85 -6.39 14.48 1.90
N ILE A 86 -7.02 14.41 0.73
CA ILE A 86 -6.55 13.58 -0.38
C ILE A 86 -5.13 13.97 -0.80
N TRP A 87 -4.87 15.27 -0.98
CA TRP A 87 -3.54 15.79 -1.34
C TRP A 87 -2.51 15.56 -0.25
N THR A 88 -2.85 15.76 1.03
CA THR A 88 -1.94 15.53 2.15
C THR A 88 -1.44 14.08 2.22
N ILE A 89 -2.27 13.12 1.84
CA ILE A 89 -1.91 11.69 1.85
C ILE A 89 -1.23 11.26 0.54
N THR A 90 -1.74 11.71 -0.60
CA THR A 90 -1.24 11.29 -1.91
C THR A 90 0.12 11.89 -2.24
N LEU A 91 0.37 13.14 -1.81
CA LEU A 91 1.60 13.86 -2.16
C LEU A 91 2.88 13.24 -1.55
N PRO A 92 2.91 12.85 -0.26
CA PRO A 92 4.04 12.08 0.29
C PRO A 92 4.22 10.73 -0.40
N MET A 93 3.13 10.04 -0.77
CA MET A 93 3.23 8.75 -1.44
C MET A 93 3.86 8.88 -2.84
N LEU A 94 3.52 9.94 -3.58
CA LEU A 94 4.02 10.16 -4.94
C LEU A 94 5.43 10.77 -4.98
N ILE A 95 5.75 11.68 -4.06
CA ILE A 95 7.01 12.43 -4.08
C ILE A 95 7.99 11.90 -3.03
N LEU A 96 7.55 11.83 -1.77
CA LEU A 96 8.45 11.58 -0.65
C LEU A 96 8.98 10.14 -0.66
N ILE A 97 8.12 9.13 -0.86
CA ILE A 97 8.54 7.72 -0.82
C ILE A 97 9.55 7.39 -1.95
N PRO A 98 9.32 7.73 -3.22
CA PRO A 98 10.31 7.48 -4.28
C PRO A 98 11.58 8.31 -4.10
N TYR A 99 11.47 9.56 -3.64
CA TYR A 99 12.63 10.41 -3.38
C TYR A 99 13.53 9.88 -2.26
N LEU A 100 12.93 9.45 -1.13
CA LEU A 100 13.66 8.81 -0.04
C LEU A 100 14.29 7.47 -0.45
N THR A 101 13.61 6.71 -1.28
CA THR A 101 14.17 5.46 -1.82
C THR A 101 15.38 5.76 -2.70
N PHE A 102 15.28 6.77 -3.57
CA PHE A 102 16.37 7.18 -4.45
C PHE A 102 17.60 7.67 -3.68
N ILE A 103 17.42 8.54 -2.69
CA ILE A 103 18.55 9.06 -1.90
C ILE A 103 19.22 7.94 -1.10
N VAL A 104 18.47 7.04 -0.47
CA VAL A 104 19.05 5.92 0.30
C VAL A 104 19.81 4.95 -0.59
N LEU A 105 19.30 4.64 -1.79
CA LEU A 105 20.02 3.79 -2.75
C LEU A 105 21.30 4.45 -3.26
N THR A 106 21.25 5.76 -3.50
CA THR A 106 22.38 6.54 -3.98
C THR A 106 23.46 6.64 -2.91
N GLU A 107 23.11 7.09 -1.71
CA GLU A 107 24.03 7.17 -0.56
C GLU A 107 24.54 5.79 -0.14
N GLY A 108 23.68 4.77 -0.12
CA GLY A 108 24.08 3.39 0.15
C GLY A 108 25.06 2.83 -0.89
N GLY A 109 24.93 3.24 -2.15
CA GLY A 109 25.89 2.91 -3.21
C GLY A 109 27.22 3.66 -3.11
N TYR A 110 27.23 4.88 -2.56
CA TYR A 110 28.47 5.60 -2.26
C TYR A 110 29.17 5.06 -1.00
N MET A 111 28.41 4.52 -0.06
CA MET A 111 28.89 3.88 1.17
C MET A 111 29.51 2.49 0.95
N ASN A 112 30.05 2.18 -0.24
CA ASN A 112 30.96 1.04 -0.48
C ASN A 112 32.33 1.23 0.23
N VAL A 113 32.33 1.83 1.42
CA VAL A 113 33.45 2.15 2.29
C VAL A 113 33.08 1.61 3.66
N PHE A 114 33.33 0.32 3.87
CA PHE A 114 33.99 -0.31 5.02
C PHE A 114 33.90 -1.84 4.81
N GLU A 115 34.84 -2.33 3.99
CA GLU A 115 35.17 -3.75 3.63
C GLU A 115 34.08 -4.64 3.00
#